data_AF-A0A8T5K9Y3-F1
#
_entry.id   AF-A0A8T5K9Y3-F1
#
_cell.length_a   1.000
_cell.length_b   1.000
_cell.length_c   1.000
_cell.angle_alpha   90.00
_cell.angle_beta   90.00
_cell.angle_gamma   90.00
#
_symmetry.space_group_name_H-M   'P 1'
#
loop_
_entity.id
_entity.type
_entity.pdbx_description
1 polymer ?
#
loop_
_entity_poly.entity_id
_entity_poly.type
_entity_poly.pdbx_seq_one_letter_code
_entity_poly.pdbx_strand_id
1 'polypeptide(L)'
;MDADLLDAFLEESLLFPKSKLEAFLASYLGLRPASQVTIPAELPYGTEMGQRIDEAVKPHLAKLQAIADPRVRAAAVQAMKKMLEDRFEEIVEGSDAYKSYYRWSEELGLRNNQIKVRPTVHELYIFKEKSTGG
;
A
#
# COMPACT_ATOMS: atom_id res chain seq x y z
N MET A 1 23.55 5.98 10.10
CA MET A 1 23.28 5.94 8.66
C MET A 1 24.47 6.53 7.96
N ASP A 2 24.89 5.91 6.86
CA ASP A 2 25.91 6.48 5.97
C ASP A 2 25.37 7.75 5.28
N ALA A 3 26.23 8.73 5.01
CA ALA A 3 25.84 9.97 4.34
C ALA A 3 25.38 9.68 2.91
N ASP A 4 26.09 8.81 2.19
CA ASP A 4 25.77 8.42 0.82
C ASP A 4 24.40 7.72 0.74
N LEU A 5 24.08 6.89 1.75
CA LEU A 5 22.78 6.22 1.85
C LEU A 5 21.64 7.21 2.15
N LEU A 6 21.89 8.19 3.02
CA LEU A 6 20.93 9.24 3.33
C LEU A 6 20.64 10.09 2.09
N ASP A 7 21.67 10.49 1.35
CA ASP A 7 21.50 11.32 0.15
C ASP A 7 20.71 10.55 -0.93
N ALA A 8 21.07 9.28 -1.18
CA ALA A 8 20.30 8.42 -2.08
C ALA A 8 18.83 8.27 -1.63
N PHE A 9 18.59 8.15 -0.32
CA PHE A 9 17.24 8.08 0.23
C PHE A 9 16.46 9.37 0.02
N LEU A 10 17.10 10.52 0.25
CA LEU A 10 16.49 11.84 0.08
C LEU A 10 16.24 12.16 -1.40
N GLU A 11 17.01 11.60 -2.32
CA GLU A 11 16.83 11.77 -3.78
C GLU A 11 15.78 10.83 -4.39
N GLU A 12 15.37 9.75 -3.71
CA GLU A 12 14.36 8.82 -4.23
C GLU A 12 13.06 9.52 -4.65
N SER A 13 12.69 9.45 -5.93
CA SER A 13 11.48 10.11 -6.45
C SER A 13 10.21 9.29 -6.23
N LEU A 14 10.33 7.99 -6.00
CA LEU A 14 9.22 7.06 -5.77
C LEU A 14 8.71 7.03 -4.33
N LEU A 15 9.20 7.92 -3.46
CA LEU A 15 8.72 8.12 -2.10
C LEU A 15 8.32 9.59 -1.91
N PHE A 16 7.14 9.84 -1.33
CA PHE A 16 6.78 11.21 -0.96
C PHE A 16 7.72 11.77 0.11
N PRO A 17 8.08 13.06 0.04
CA PRO A 17 8.89 13.70 1.09
C PRO A 17 8.29 13.53 2.49
N LYS A 18 6.96 13.59 2.60
CA LYS A 18 6.23 13.32 3.84
C LYS A 18 6.54 11.92 4.37
N SER A 19 6.42 10.89 3.55
CA SER A 19 6.71 9.50 3.94
C SER A 19 8.17 9.31 4.32
N LYS A 20 9.11 9.97 3.62
CA LYS A 20 10.52 9.91 3.99
C LYS A 20 10.77 10.39 5.42
N LEU A 21 10.19 11.54 5.77
CA LEU A 21 10.34 12.14 7.10
C LEU A 21 9.54 11.39 8.17
N GLU A 22 8.23 11.25 7.95
CA GLU A 22 7.30 10.77 8.97
C GLU A 22 7.30 9.25 9.08
N ALA A 23 7.48 8.51 7.98
CA ALA A 23 7.42 7.06 8.01
C ALA A 23 8.79 6.42 8.28
N PHE A 24 9.78 6.75 7.46
CA PHE A 24 11.10 6.11 7.52
C PHE A 24 12.00 6.76 8.58
N LEU A 25 12.31 8.05 8.44
CA LEU A 25 13.30 8.70 9.29
C LEU A 25 12.85 8.79 10.75
N ALA A 26 11.57 9.10 10.99
CA ALA A 26 11.03 9.11 12.35
C ALA A 26 11.15 7.74 13.06
N SER A 27 10.88 6.64 12.35
CA SER A 27 11.07 5.28 12.90
C SER A 27 12.56 4.93 13.05
N TYR A 28 13.38 5.29 12.06
CA TYR A 28 14.82 5.00 12.07
C TYR A 28 15.56 5.69 13.21
N LEU A 29 15.25 6.97 13.44
CA LEU A 29 15.82 7.81 14.49
C LEU A 29 15.21 7.51 15.87
N GLY A 30 14.20 6.65 15.97
CA GLY A 30 13.53 6.32 17.22
C GLY A 30 12.67 7.45 17.78
N LEU A 31 12.27 8.42 16.93
CA LEU A 31 11.35 9.51 17.30
C LEU A 31 9.92 8.99 17.50
N ARG A 32 9.59 7.85 16.87
CA ARG A 32 8.37 7.08 17.14
C ARG A 32 8.63 5.58 17.01
N PRO A 33 7.89 4.73 17.74
CA PRO A 33 8.13 3.29 17.75
C PRO A 33 7.78 2.62 16.42
N ALA A 34 6.75 3.13 15.73
CA ALA A 34 6.30 2.64 14.45
C ALA A 34 5.64 3.75 13.64
N SER A 35 5.58 3.51 12.34
CA SER A 35 4.96 4.34 11.33
C SER A 35 3.92 3.58 10.55
N GLN A 36 2.81 4.22 10.20
CA GLN A 36 1.82 3.66 9.29
C GLN A 36 1.84 4.44 7.98
N VAL A 37 1.79 3.73 6.86
CA VAL A 37 1.58 4.27 5.51
C VAL A 37 0.34 3.60 4.92
N THR A 38 -0.58 4.39 4.38
CA THR A 38 -1.80 3.86 3.74
C THR A 38 -1.57 3.65 2.25
N ILE A 39 -1.60 2.39 1.80
CA ILE A 39 -1.39 2.00 0.41
C ILE A 39 -2.75 1.80 -0.28
N PRO A 40 -2.99 2.40 -1.46
CA PRO A 40 -2.05 3.15 -2.30
C PRO A 40 -2.09 4.66 -2.06
N ALA A 41 -2.92 5.16 -1.14
CA ALA A 41 -3.20 6.58 -0.97
C ALA A 41 -1.95 7.46 -0.72
N GLU A 42 -0.93 6.90 -0.08
CA GLU A 42 0.34 7.55 0.22
C GLU A 42 1.50 7.08 -0.69
N LEU A 43 1.19 6.43 -1.82
CA LEU A 43 2.14 6.17 -2.88
C LEU A 43 2.10 7.29 -3.94
N PRO A 44 3.23 7.61 -4.59
CA PRO A 44 3.22 8.33 -5.85
C PRO A 44 2.27 7.65 -6.85
N TYR A 45 1.45 8.45 -7.53
CA TYR A 45 0.44 7.98 -8.48
C TYR A 45 -0.66 7.09 -7.86
N GLY A 46 -0.82 7.07 -6.54
CA GLY A 46 -1.84 6.26 -5.85
C GLY A 46 -3.27 6.53 -6.34
N THR A 47 -3.59 7.78 -6.66
CA THR A 47 -4.89 8.15 -7.26
C THR A 47 -5.10 7.51 -8.63
N GLU A 48 -4.08 7.49 -9.49
CA GLU A 48 -4.14 6.89 -10.82
C GLU A 48 -4.26 5.36 -10.73
N MET A 49 -3.55 4.74 -9.78
CA MET A 49 -3.69 3.31 -9.49
C MET A 49 -5.12 2.97 -9.07
N GLY A 50 -5.71 3.77 -8.18
CA GLY A 50 -7.11 3.61 -7.76
C GLY A 50 -8.09 3.71 -8.92
N GLN A 51 -7.92 4.72 -9.79
CA GLN A 51 -8.76 4.88 -10.99
C GLN A 51 -8.68 3.68 -11.93
N ARG A 52 -7.47 3.13 -12.17
CA ARG A 52 -7.30 1.94 -13.02
C ARG A 52 -8.01 0.71 -12.43
N ILE A 53 -8.00 0.54 -11.11
CA ILE A 53 -8.74 -0.53 -10.43
C ILE A 53 -10.25 -0.33 -10.62
N ASP A 54 -10.74 0.90 -10.40
CA ASP A 54 -12.16 1.23 -10.53
C ASP A 54 -12.66 0.98 -11.97
N GLU A 55 -11.89 1.38 -12.98
CA GLU A 55 -12.20 1.14 -14.40
C GLU A 55 -12.32 -0.34 -14.73
N ALA A 56 -11.44 -1.18 -14.18
CA ALA A 56 -11.47 -2.63 -14.39
C ALA A 56 -12.73 -3.29 -13.80
N VAL A 57 -13.24 -2.77 -12.67
CA VAL A 57 -14.35 -3.39 -11.93
C VAL A 57 -15.71 -2.77 -12.28
N LYS A 58 -15.74 -1.58 -12.87
CA LYS A 58 -16.96 -0.87 -13.28
C LYS A 58 -17.98 -1.72 -14.06
N PRO A 59 -17.59 -2.56 -15.05
CA PRO A 59 -18.53 -3.41 -15.76
C PRO A 59 -19.19 -4.48 -14.87
N HIS A 60 -18.48 -4.95 -13.84
CA HIS A 60 -18.95 -5.96 -12.89
C HIS A 60 -19.90 -5.36 -11.86
N LEU A 61 -19.62 -4.13 -11.42
CA LEU A 61 -20.51 -3.34 -10.55
C LEU A 61 -21.90 -3.15 -11.16
N ALA A 62 -21.96 -2.76 -12.45
CA ALA A 62 -23.22 -2.56 -13.16
C ALA A 62 -24.06 -3.86 -13.23
N LYS A 63 -23.42 -5.00 -13.49
CA LYS A 63 -24.08 -6.31 -13.51
C LYS A 63 -24.64 -6.71 -12.14
N LEU A 64 -23.97 -6.31 -11.07
CA LEU A 64 -24.35 -6.68 -9.71
C LEU A 64 -25.62 -5.97 -9.23
N GLN A 65 -25.84 -4.73 -9.69
CA GLN A 65 -27.06 -3.97 -9.41
C GLN A 65 -28.31 -4.59 -10.06
N ALA A 66 -28.15 -5.35 -11.15
CA ALA A 66 -29.25 -6.00 -11.85
C ALA A 66 -29.67 -7.35 -11.24
N ILE A 67 -28.96 -7.87 -10.23
CA ILE A 67 -29.25 -9.18 -9.62
C ILE A 67 -30.29 -9.02 -8.50
N ALA A 68 -31.50 -9.57 -8.73
CA ALA A 68 -32.58 -9.58 -7.75
C ALA A 68 -32.42 -10.66 -6.67
N ASP A 69 -31.85 -11.83 -7.01
CA ASP A 69 -31.69 -12.94 -6.07
C ASP A 69 -30.58 -12.64 -5.04
N PRO A 70 -30.90 -12.61 -3.72
CA PRO A 70 -29.92 -12.32 -2.67
C PRO A 70 -28.74 -13.29 -2.60
N ARG A 71 -28.94 -14.59 -2.89
CA ARG A 71 -27.86 -15.60 -2.84
C ARG A 71 -26.90 -15.43 -3.99
N VAL A 72 -27.45 -15.22 -5.19
CA VAL A 72 -26.65 -14.95 -6.40
C VAL A 72 -25.91 -13.63 -6.25
N ARG A 73 -26.56 -12.61 -5.67
CA ARG A 73 -25.93 -11.32 -5.37
C ARG A 73 -24.77 -11.46 -4.38
N ALA A 74 -24.93 -12.24 -3.32
CA ALA A 74 -23.86 -12.49 -2.36
C ALA A 74 -22.64 -13.16 -3.01
N ALA A 75 -22.84 -14.17 -3.85
CA ALA A 75 -21.76 -14.81 -4.60
C ALA A 75 -21.06 -13.82 -5.56
N ALA A 76 -21.84 -12.99 -6.27
CA ALA A 76 -21.30 -11.96 -7.15
C ALA A 76 -20.47 -10.90 -6.39
N VAL A 77 -20.90 -10.51 -5.18
CA VAL A 77 -20.13 -9.59 -4.31
C VAL A 77 -18.80 -10.21 -3.92
N GLN A 78 -18.77 -11.50 -3.56
CA GLN A 78 -17.51 -12.17 -3.21
C GLN A 78 -16.56 -12.27 -4.41
N ALA A 79 -17.08 -12.62 -5.58
CA ALA A 79 -16.29 -12.64 -6.81
C ALA A 79 -15.72 -11.25 -7.15
N MET A 80 -16.50 -10.20 -6.94
CA MET A 80 -16.06 -8.82 -7.15
C MET A 80 -15.00 -8.37 -6.14
N LYS A 81 -15.13 -8.76 -4.86
CA LYS A 81 -14.08 -8.50 -3.86
C LYS A 81 -12.77 -9.16 -4.24
N LYS A 82 -12.82 -10.42 -4.68
CA LYS A 82 -11.63 -11.12 -5.17
C LYS A 82 -11.01 -10.41 -6.39
N MET A 83 -11.85 -9.98 -7.34
CA MET A 83 -11.36 -9.22 -8.49
C MET A 83 -10.68 -7.90 -8.09
N LEU A 84 -11.23 -7.18 -7.11
CA LEU A 84 -10.61 -5.96 -6.60
C LEU A 84 -9.24 -6.25 -5.98
N GLU A 85 -9.10 -7.36 -5.25
CA GLU A 85 -7.84 -7.82 -4.66
C GLU A 85 -6.82 -8.17 -5.73
N ASP A 86 -7.20 -9.02 -6.70
CA ASP A 86 -6.33 -9.43 -7.79
C ASP A 86 -5.81 -8.20 -8.58
N ARG A 87 -6.67 -7.20 -8.81
CA ARG A 87 -6.29 -5.95 -9.48
C ARG A 87 -5.41 -5.04 -8.63
N PHE A 88 -5.64 -5.01 -7.33
CA PHE A 88 -4.78 -4.29 -6.41
C PHE A 88 -3.37 -4.88 -6.39
N GLU A 89 -3.26 -6.20 -6.25
CA GLU A 89 -1.97 -6.91 -6.28
C GLU A 89 -1.21 -6.63 -7.60
N GLU A 90 -1.90 -6.70 -8.74
CA GLU A 90 -1.31 -6.44 -10.05
C GLU A 90 -0.85 -4.98 -10.22
N ILE A 91 -1.71 -4.01 -9.89
CA ILE A 91 -1.49 -2.59 -10.22
C ILE A 91 -0.64 -1.91 -9.15
N VAL A 92 -0.94 -2.15 -7.89
CA VAL A 92 -0.33 -1.46 -6.75
C VAL A 92 0.90 -2.21 -6.29
N GLU A 93 0.77 -3.49 -5.91
CA GLU A 93 1.91 -4.26 -5.40
C GLU A 93 2.94 -4.56 -6.50
N GLY A 94 2.50 -4.60 -7.76
CA GLY A 94 3.37 -4.64 -8.93
C GLY A 94 4.12 -3.34 -9.24
N SER A 95 3.72 -2.20 -8.65
CA SER A 95 4.28 -0.88 -8.98
C SER A 95 5.68 -0.64 -8.40
N ASP A 96 6.47 0.17 -9.09
CA ASP A 96 7.81 0.55 -8.62
C ASP A 96 7.73 1.42 -7.35
N ALA A 97 6.67 2.23 -7.22
CA ALA A 97 6.39 2.99 -6.01
C ALA A 97 6.25 2.08 -4.79
N TYR A 98 5.40 1.04 -4.89
CA TYR A 98 5.24 0.06 -3.82
C TYR A 98 6.57 -0.63 -3.49
N LYS A 99 7.27 -1.16 -4.49
CA LYS A 99 8.55 -1.84 -4.30
C LYS A 99 9.61 -0.94 -3.66
N SER A 100 9.60 0.36 -3.97
CA SER A 100 10.52 1.33 -3.38
C SER A 100 10.34 1.47 -1.87
N TYR A 101 9.10 1.44 -1.35
CA TYR A 101 8.86 1.45 0.10
C TYR A 101 9.48 0.23 0.82
N TYR A 102 9.38 -0.95 0.23
CA TYR A 102 9.98 -2.16 0.78
C TYR A 102 11.50 -2.14 0.69
N ARG A 103 12.04 -1.76 -0.46
CA ARG A 103 13.48 -1.63 -0.68
C ARG A 103 14.12 -0.68 0.33
N TRP A 104 13.55 0.52 0.49
CA TRP A 104 14.08 1.50 1.44
C TRP A 104 13.88 1.11 2.90
N SER A 105 12.85 0.32 3.22
CA SER A 105 12.74 -0.26 4.57
C SER A 105 13.92 -1.17 4.85
N GLU A 106 14.24 -2.06 3.91
CA GLU A 106 15.36 -3.00 4.02
C GLU A 106 16.72 -2.29 4.07
N GLU A 107 16.97 -1.35 3.15
CA GLU A 107 18.23 -0.59 3.08
C GLU A 107 18.49 0.24 4.35
N LEU A 108 17.43 0.77 4.98
CA LEU A 108 17.53 1.50 6.25
C LEU A 108 17.58 0.58 7.49
N GLY A 109 17.52 -0.75 7.30
CA GLY A 109 17.47 -1.72 8.39
C GLY A 109 16.18 -1.66 9.21
N LEU A 110 15.11 -1.14 8.61
CA LEU A 110 13.76 -1.12 9.18
C LEU A 110 13.03 -2.42 8.82
N ARG A 111 12.07 -2.75 9.65
CA ARG A 111 11.12 -3.85 9.45
C ARG A 111 9.82 -3.27 8.92
N ASN A 112 9.10 -4.12 8.19
CA ASN A 112 7.76 -3.80 7.73
C ASN A 112 6.76 -4.92 8.05
N ASN A 113 5.49 -4.53 8.21
CA ASN A 113 4.36 -5.44 8.33
C ASN A 113 3.19 -4.85 7.54
N GLN A 114 2.65 -5.58 6.57
CA GLN A 114 1.51 -5.15 5.78
C GLN A 114 0.23 -5.83 6.26
N ILE A 115 -0.80 -5.03 6.54
CA ILE A 115 -2.12 -5.49 6.93
C ILE A 115 -3.13 -5.08 5.88
N LYS A 116 -3.90 -6.05 5.39
CA LYS A 116 -5.02 -5.81 4.49
C LYS A 116 -6.25 -5.37 5.28
N VAL A 117 -6.63 -4.10 5.15
CA VAL A 117 -7.83 -3.54 5.80
C VAL A 117 -9.06 -3.63 4.90
N ARG A 118 -8.87 -3.45 3.59
CA ARG A 118 -9.88 -3.59 2.54
C ARG A 118 -9.25 -4.21 1.29
N PRO A 119 -10.06 -4.77 0.36
CA PRO A 119 -9.58 -5.28 -0.92
C PRO A 119 -8.59 -4.40 -1.68
N THR A 120 -8.73 -3.08 -1.58
CA THR A 120 -7.91 -2.09 -2.30
C THR A 120 -7.21 -1.10 -1.38
N VAL A 121 -7.19 -1.37 -0.06
CA VAL A 121 -6.55 -0.49 0.93
C VAL A 121 -5.80 -1.35 1.94
N HIS A 122 -4.47 -1.24 1.88
CA HIS A 122 -3.56 -1.91 2.79
C HIS A 122 -2.87 -0.88 3.69
N GLU A 123 -2.49 -1.28 4.89
CA GLU A 123 -1.70 -0.50 5.82
C GLU A 123 -0.31 -1.11 5.94
N LEU A 124 0.72 -0.33 5.64
CA LEU A 124 2.11 -0.71 5.79
C LEU A 124 2.66 -0.09 7.07
N TYR A 125 3.00 -0.95 8.03
CA TYR A 125 3.68 -0.55 9.26
C TYR A 125 5.18 -0.62 9.06
N ILE A 126 5.92 0.43 9.43
CA ILE A 126 7.39 0.52 9.34
C ILE A 126 7.96 0.81 10.73
N PHE A 127 8.85 -0.04 11.21
CA PHE A 127 9.36 0.02 12.59
C PHE A 127 10.78 -0.53 12.69
N LYS A 128 11.49 -0.16 13.76
CA LYS A 128 12.89 -0.57 13.97
C LYS A 128 13.02 -1.80 14.89
N GLU A 129 12.30 -1.77 16.02
CA GLU A 129 12.41 -2.76 17.08
C GLU A 129 11.57 -4.01 16.83
N LYS A 130 12.10 -5.19 17.15
CA LYS A 130 11.37 -6.46 17.04
C LYS A 130 10.15 -6.56 17.96
N SER A 131 10.16 -5.86 19.09
CA SER A 131 9.06 -5.85 20.05
C SER A 131 7.86 -5.01 19.60
N THR A 132 8.02 -4.26 18.51
CA THR A 132 6.99 -3.41 17.92
C THR A 132 6.52 -4.08 16.64
N GLY A 133 5.21 -4.26 16.44
CA GLY A 133 4.69 -4.71 15.14
C GLY A 133 3.82 -5.98 15.10
N GLY A 134 3.50 -6.58 16.25
CA GLY A 134 2.55 -7.70 16.36
C GLY A 134 3.12 -9.06 16.00
#